data_AF-A0A2W4YAE9-F1
#
_entry.id   AF-A0A2W4YAE9-F1
#
_cell.length_a   1.000
_cell.length_b   1.000
_cell.length_c   1.000
_cell.angle_alpha   90.00
_cell.angle_beta   90.00
_cell.angle_gamma   90.00
#
_symmetry.space_group_name_H-M   'P 1'
#
loop_
_entity.id
_entity.type
_entity.pdbx_description
1 polymer ?
#
loop_
_entity_poly.entity_id
_entity_poly.type
_entity_poly.pdbx_seq_one_letter_code
_entity_poly.pdbx_strand_id
1 'polypeptide(L)'
;MITASRDRHAEYLIALWHLIAQHAEDAAPLHQWLQAHHGVTIEALATALPLAATRWLASHADPTARPLALRVMATFGNAMQQGDLGHGAAQTELAMAVYNWVLSELSSTTSPVDWATTLNNLATAYRHRPTGDPADNLEQAIKLYQQALAVPSPTTRSVTLTGLAAAYRDRIYGDPADNLDRAIATYEQALGAISHHRLPTAWAMVSHHLAAAYGDRQRGDRQRNVEAAIQTYQQTYSSGHS
;
A
#
# COMPACT_ATOMS: atom_id res chain seq x y z
N MET A 1 31.77 -26.75 7.34
CA MET A 1 31.46 -25.94 6.14
C MET A 1 30.08 -25.31 6.16
N ILE A 2 29.03 -25.96 6.70
CA ILE A 2 27.65 -25.42 6.72
C ILE A 2 27.50 -24.19 7.65
N THR A 3 28.17 -24.16 8.80
CA THR A 3 28.16 -23.02 9.75
C THR A 3 28.81 -21.77 9.17
N ALA A 4 30.00 -21.88 8.56
CA ALA A 4 30.69 -20.77 7.90
C ALA A 4 29.98 -20.20 6.65
N SER A 5 28.98 -20.91 6.12
CA SER A 5 28.09 -20.41 5.05
C SER A 5 26.89 -19.64 5.62
N ARG A 6 26.34 -20.10 6.75
CA ARG A 6 25.25 -19.41 7.47
C ARG A 6 25.69 -18.09 8.10
N ASP A 7 26.89 -18.04 8.67
CA ASP A 7 27.41 -16.83 9.32
C ASP A 7 27.67 -15.72 8.30
N ARG A 8 28.25 -16.08 7.14
CA ARG A 8 28.39 -15.15 6.00
C ARG A 8 27.04 -14.61 5.51
N HIS A 9 26.01 -15.46 5.39
CA HIS A 9 24.67 -15.01 5.02
C HIS A 9 24.08 -14.00 6.02
N ALA A 10 24.29 -14.20 7.32
CA ALA A 10 23.80 -13.26 8.33
C ALA A 10 24.51 -11.91 8.26
N GLU A 11 25.83 -11.91 8.06
CA GLU A 11 26.62 -10.69 7.87
C GLU A 11 26.20 -9.92 6.61
N TYR A 12 25.91 -10.62 5.50
CA TYR A 12 25.38 -10.00 4.28
C TYR A 12 24.04 -9.31 4.51
N LEU A 13 23.13 -9.94 5.24
CA LEU A 13 21.82 -9.38 5.53
C LEU A 13 21.90 -8.16 6.46
N ILE A 14 22.85 -8.17 7.41
CA ILE A 14 23.12 -7.02 8.27
C ILE A 14 23.75 -5.89 7.45
N ALA A 15 24.70 -6.17 6.56
CA ALA A 15 25.28 -5.15 5.68
C ALA A 15 24.24 -4.52 4.75
N LEU A 16 23.37 -5.35 4.17
CA LEU A 16 22.24 -4.91 3.36
C LEU A 16 21.27 -4.02 4.17
N TRP A 17 20.95 -4.43 5.39
CA TRP A 17 20.12 -3.63 6.29
C TRP A 17 20.73 -2.25 6.56
N HIS A 18 22.03 -2.19 6.88
CA HIS A 18 22.71 -0.92 7.11
C HIS A 18 22.71 -0.03 5.86
N LEU A 19 22.90 -0.62 4.67
CA LEU A 19 22.84 0.11 3.41
C LEU A 19 21.47 0.75 3.20
N ILE A 20 20.38 -0.02 3.36
CA ILE A 20 19.01 0.49 3.20
C ILE A 20 18.73 1.54 4.28
N ALA A 21 19.22 1.35 5.52
CA ALA A 21 19.02 2.31 6.60
C ALA A 21 19.73 3.66 6.35
N GLN A 22 20.91 3.65 5.74
CA GLN A 22 21.66 4.85 5.38
C GLN A 22 21.04 5.59 4.18
N HIS A 23 20.33 4.86 3.32
CA HIS A 23 19.77 5.37 2.07
C HIS A 23 18.25 5.14 2.02
N ALA A 24 17.55 5.37 3.13
CA ALA A 24 16.13 5.00 3.26
C ALA A 24 15.21 5.63 2.21
N GLU A 25 15.61 6.76 1.61
CA GLU A 25 14.86 7.51 0.59
C GLU A 25 15.43 7.34 -0.83
N ASP A 26 16.49 6.55 -1.00
CA ASP A 26 17.16 6.33 -2.29
C ASP A 26 17.34 4.82 -2.53
N ALA A 27 16.66 4.33 -3.56
CA ALA A 27 16.68 2.92 -3.92
C ALA A 27 17.88 2.54 -4.81
N ALA A 28 18.66 3.53 -5.30
CA ALA A 28 19.80 3.28 -6.19
C ALA A 28 20.96 2.51 -5.53
N PRO A 29 21.37 2.82 -4.28
CA PRO A 29 22.40 2.04 -3.58
C PRO A 29 22.00 0.57 -3.41
N LEU A 30 20.72 0.29 -3.15
CA LEU A 30 20.24 -1.09 -3.08
C LEU A 30 20.32 -1.79 -4.44
N HIS A 31 19.88 -1.16 -5.53
CA HIS A 31 20.01 -1.75 -6.87
C HIS A 31 21.45 -2.12 -7.18
N GLN A 32 22.37 -1.20 -6.91
CA GLN A 32 23.79 -1.42 -7.15
C GLN A 32 24.30 -2.60 -6.31
N TRP A 33 23.85 -2.71 -5.06
CA TRP A 33 24.20 -3.83 -4.20
C TRP A 33 23.67 -5.15 -4.73
N LEU A 34 22.41 -5.21 -5.19
CA LEU A 34 21.81 -6.42 -5.76
C LEU A 34 22.51 -6.84 -7.06
N GLN A 35 22.89 -5.89 -7.90
CA GLN A 35 23.68 -6.15 -9.10
C GLN A 35 25.05 -6.73 -8.76
N ALA A 36 25.70 -6.25 -7.70
CA ALA A 36 27.00 -6.76 -7.25
C ALA A 36 26.93 -8.14 -6.55
N HIS A 37 25.73 -8.55 -6.09
CA HIS A 37 25.52 -9.78 -5.33
C HIS A 37 24.55 -10.73 -6.05
N HIS A 38 24.96 -11.24 -7.22
CA HIS A 38 24.17 -12.12 -8.10
C HIS A 38 23.56 -13.39 -7.44
N GLY A 39 24.00 -13.77 -6.24
CA GLY A 39 23.42 -14.89 -5.47
C GLY A 39 22.20 -14.51 -4.62
N VAL A 40 21.84 -13.23 -4.53
CA VAL A 40 20.72 -12.74 -3.73
C VAL A 40 19.58 -12.33 -4.65
N THR A 41 18.46 -13.06 -4.58
CA THR A 41 17.26 -12.76 -5.36
C THR A 41 16.25 -11.96 -4.54
N ILE A 42 15.34 -11.24 -5.20
CA ILE A 42 14.26 -10.48 -4.53
C ILE A 42 13.37 -11.41 -3.69
N GLU A 43 13.14 -12.64 -4.15
CA GLU A 43 12.38 -13.66 -3.42
C GLU A 43 13.10 -14.07 -2.12
N ALA A 44 14.43 -14.21 -2.16
CA ALA A 44 15.21 -14.50 -0.96
C ALA A 44 15.13 -13.34 0.05
N LEU A 45 15.11 -12.09 -0.43
CA LEU A 45 14.97 -10.91 0.43
C LEU A 45 13.62 -10.86 1.15
N ALA A 46 12.53 -11.33 0.51
CA ALA A 46 11.20 -11.35 1.13
C ALA A 46 11.19 -12.12 2.46
N THR A 47 12.04 -13.15 2.58
CA THR A 47 12.20 -13.89 3.84
C THR A 47 13.31 -13.31 4.72
N ALA A 48 14.40 -12.85 4.11
CA ALA A 48 15.63 -12.57 4.83
C ALA A 48 15.68 -11.17 5.45
N LEU A 49 15.08 -10.16 4.80
CA LEU A 49 15.11 -8.78 5.26
C LEU A 49 14.33 -8.55 6.57
N PRO A 50 13.10 -9.07 6.74
CA PRO A 50 12.41 -9.02 8.04
C PRO A 50 13.22 -9.62 9.19
N LEU A 51 13.88 -10.77 8.95
CA LEU A 51 14.73 -11.42 9.94
C LEU A 51 15.96 -10.57 10.29
N ALA A 52 16.56 -9.93 9.30
CA ALA A 52 17.69 -9.02 9.48
C ALA A 52 17.29 -7.82 10.35
N ALA A 53 16.15 -7.20 10.05
CA ALA A 53 15.62 -6.08 10.81
C ALA A 53 15.34 -6.46 12.27
N THR A 54 14.69 -7.62 12.52
CA THR A 54 14.47 -8.12 13.89
C THR A 54 15.78 -8.35 14.64
N ARG A 55 16.79 -8.94 14.00
CA ARG A 55 18.11 -9.16 14.63
C ARG A 55 18.84 -7.86 14.93
N TRP A 56 18.77 -6.90 14.02
CA TRP A 56 19.39 -5.60 14.21
C TRP A 56 18.73 -4.84 15.37
N LEU A 57 17.40 -4.85 15.46
CA LEU A 57 16.69 -4.28 16.62
C LEU A 57 17.06 -4.96 17.93
N ALA A 58 17.27 -6.28 17.92
CA ALA A 58 17.71 -7.00 19.11
C ALA A 58 19.13 -6.62 19.55
N SER A 59 20.00 -6.21 18.63
CA SER A 59 21.37 -5.76 18.93
C SER A 59 21.51 -4.26 19.17
N HIS A 60 20.48 -3.46 18.85
CA HIS A 60 20.47 -2.00 19.01
C HIS A 60 19.34 -1.59 19.94
N ALA A 61 19.66 -1.51 21.23
CA ALA A 61 18.71 -1.19 22.29
C ALA A 61 18.45 0.32 22.46
N ASP A 62 19.02 1.18 21.60
CA ASP A 62 18.81 2.61 21.73
C ASP A 62 17.38 3.02 21.29
N PRO A 63 16.81 4.10 21.87
CA PRO A 63 15.44 4.50 21.57
C PRO A 63 15.18 4.89 20.11
N THR A 64 16.23 5.18 19.33
CA THR A 64 16.12 5.62 17.93
C THR A 64 16.11 4.45 16.96
N ALA A 65 16.59 3.28 17.37
CA ALA A 65 16.69 2.09 16.53
C ALA A 65 15.32 1.64 15.99
N ARG A 66 14.33 1.47 16.88
CA ARG A 66 12.98 1.01 16.48
C ARG A 66 12.30 1.96 15.49
N PRO A 67 12.18 3.28 15.77
CA PRO A 67 11.63 4.22 14.79
C PRO A 67 12.37 4.23 13.46
N LEU A 68 13.71 4.14 13.48
CA LEU A 68 14.52 4.06 12.27
C LEU A 68 14.18 2.81 11.45
N ALA A 69 14.14 1.64 12.09
CA ALA A 69 13.84 0.40 11.40
C ALA A 69 12.45 0.38 10.76
N LEU A 70 11.44 0.89 11.48
CA LEU A 70 10.08 0.99 10.97
C LEU A 70 10.01 1.90 9.74
N ARG A 71 10.66 3.07 9.79
CA ARG A 71 10.73 4.00 8.67
C ARG A 71 11.44 3.37 7.46
N VAL A 72 12.59 2.76 7.68
CA VAL A 72 13.39 2.12 6.63
C VAL A 72 12.57 1.02 5.93
N MET A 73 11.94 0.14 6.70
CA MET A 73 11.09 -0.91 6.16
C MET A 73 9.87 -0.35 5.43
N ALA A 74 9.17 0.62 6.01
CA ALA A 74 8.00 1.22 5.37
C ALA A 74 8.36 1.92 4.04
N THR A 75 9.41 2.75 4.01
CA THR A 75 9.86 3.40 2.77
C THR A 75 10.31 2.38 1.74
N PHE A 76 10.99 1.33 2.18
CA PHE A 76 11.43 0.25 1.31
C PHE A 76 10.26 -0.47 0.64
N GLY A 77 9.24 -0.84 1.41
CA GLY A 77 8.00 -1.40 0.86
C GLY A 77 7.33 -0.47 -0.15
N ASN A 78 7.32 0.84 0.12
CA ASN A 78 6.71 1.83 -0.77
C ASN A 78 7.45 1.95 -2.10
N ALA A 79 8.79 1.96 -2.10
CA ALA A 79 9.59 2.01 -3.31
C ALA A 79 9.32 0.79 -4.23
N MET A 80 9.12 -0.38 -3.63
CA MET A 80 8.75 -1.61 -4.34
C MET A 80 7.36 -1.51 -4.97
N GLN A 81 6.39 -0.89 -4.28
CA GLN A 81 5.04 -0.68 -4.82
C GLN A 81 5.01 0.37 -5.94
N GLN A 82 5.84 1.41 -5.84
CA GLN A 82 5.94 2.48 -6.83
C GLN A 82 6.72 2.06 -8.08
N GLY A 83 7.36 0.89 -8.02
CA GLY A 83 8.09 0.33 -9.15
C GLY A 83 9.51 0.88 -9.29
N ASP A 84 9.98 1.65 -8.31
CA ASP A 84 11.33 2.21 -8.28
C ASP A 84 12.38 1.10 -8.39
N LEU A 85 12.07 -0.08 -7.84
CA LEU A 85 12.89 -1.30 -7.81
C LEU A 85 12.46 -2.36 -8.84
N GLY A 86 11.78 -1.92 -9.90
CA GLY A 86 11.16 -2.76 -10.90
C GLY A 86 9.75 -3.22 -10.51
N HIS A 87 9.06 -3.86 -11.46
CA HIS A 87 7.70 -4.35 -11.27
C HIS A 87 7.66 -5.87 -11.45
N GLY A 88 6.94 -6.56 -10.58
CA GLY A 88 6.78 -8.01 -10.69
C GLY A 88 6.24 -8.66 -9.42
N ALA A 89 5.94 -9.96 -9.55
CA ALA A 89 5.44 -10.79 -8.45
C ALA A 89 6.37 -10.74 -7.24
N ALA A 90 7.66 -10.98 -7.45
CA ALA A 90 8.66 -10.98 -6.39
C ALA A 90 8.70 -9.63 -5.64
N GLN A 91 8.53 -8.53 -6.39
CA GLN A 91 8.50 -7.20 -5.81
C GLN A 91 7.29 -6.98 -4.89
N THR A 92 6.11 -7.42 -5.34
CA THR A 92 4.90 -7.38 -4.53
C THR A 92 5.03 -8.24 -3.27
N GLU A 93 5.55 -9.47 -3.38
CA GLU A 93 5.75 -10.35 -2.21
C GLU A 93 6.73 -9.75 -1.20
N LEU A 94 7.82 -9.14 -1.65
CA LEU A 94 8.78 -8.47 -0.77
C LEU A 94 8.16 -7.25 -0.08
N ALA A 95 7.40 -6.40 -0.80
CA ALA A 95 6.67 -5.30 -0.18
C ALA A 95 5.71 -5.79 0.91
N MET A 96 4.94 -6.85 0.63
CA MET A 96 4.03 -7.47 1.59
C MET A 96 4.76 -8.01 2.83
N ALA A 97 5.88 -8.70 2.64
CA ALA A 97 6.68 -9.23 3.75
C ALA A 97 7.19 -8.11 4.67
N VAL A 98 7.64 -7.01 4.08
CA VAL A 98 8.14 -5.84 4.79
C VAL A 98 7.01 -5.13 5.55
N TYR A 99 5.83 -4.93 4.93
CA TYR A 99 4.68 -4.34 5.63
C TYR A 99 4.17 -5.23 6.77
N ASN A 100 4.13 -6.55 6.58
CA ASN A 100 3.75 -7.48 7.65
C ASN A 100 4.72 -7.40 8.84
N TRP A 101 6.02 -7.24 8.57
CA TRP A 101 7.00 -7.01 9.62
C TRP A 101 6.77 -5.68 10.34
N VAL A 102 6.55 -4.58 9.61
CA VAL A 102 6.22 -3.27 10.21
C VAL A 102 4.97 -3.38 11.09
N LEU A 103 3.93 -4.07 10.64
CA LEU A 103 2.70 -4.29 11.41
C LEU A 103 2.92 -5.15 12.65
N SER A 104 3.92 -6.05 12.67
CA SER A 104 4.25 -6.81 13.87
C SER A 104 4.95 -5.98 14.95
N GLU A 105 5.55 -4.86 14.58
CA GLU A 105 6.25 -3.95 15.47
C GLU A 105 5.42 -2.71 15.85
N LEU A 106 4.38 -2.40 15.07
CA LEU A 106 3.41 -1.35 15.34
C LEU A 106 2.24 -1.87 16.18
N SER A 107 1.61 -0.96 16.92
CA SER A 107 0.35 -1.22 17.61
C SER A 107 -0.70 -0.20 17.21
N SER A 108 -1.94 -0.67 17.03
CA SER A 108 -3.09 0.20 16.77
C SER A 108 -3.40 1.16 17.91
N THR A 109 -2.87 0.93 19.12
CA THR A 109 -3.10 1.80 20.28
C THR A 109 -1.99 2.82 20.51
N THR A 110 -0.74 2.49 20.21
CA THR A 110 0.41 3.38 20.45
C THR A 110 0.87 4.12 19.21
N SER A 111 0.61 3.56 18.02
CA SER A 111 1.00 4.11 16.73
C SER A 111 -0.14 3.99 15.71
N PRO A 112 -1.36 4.48 16.03
CA PRO A 112 -2.57 4.23 15.25
C PRO A 112 -2.46 4.67 13.79
N VAL A 113 -1.90 5.85 13.53
CA VAL A 113 -1.82 6.43 12.17
C VAL A 113 -0.82 5.65 11.30
N ASP A 114 0.36 5.32 11.84
CA ASP A 114 1.36 4.51 11.12
C ASP A 114 0.84 3.09 10.85
N TRP A 115 0.12 2.52 11.82
CA TRP A 115 -0.52 1.21 11.68
C TRP A 115 -1.57 1.22 10.57
N ALA A 116 -2.47 2.20 10.54
CA ALA A 116 -3.46 2.37 9.48
C ALA A 116 -2.82 2.63 8.11
N THR A 117 -1.76 3.43 8.06
CA THR A 117 -1.02 3.70 6.82
C THR A 117 -0.36 2.43 6.28
N THR A 118 0.25 1.62 7.15
CA THR A 118 0.87 0.36 6.75
C THR A 118 -0.18 -0.66 6.29
N LEU A 119 -1.34 -0.72 6.94
CA LEU A 119 -2.47 -1.54 6.48
C LEU A 119 -2.97 -1.12 5.10
N ASN A 120 -3.09 0.18 4.83
CA ASN A 120 -3.46 0.67 3.50
C ASN A 120 -2.49 0.20 2.43
N ASN A 121 -1.18 0.29 2.71
CA ASN A 121 -0.16 -0.11 1.74
C ASN A 121 -0.18 -1.62 1.52
N LEU A 122 -0.33 -2.42 2.58
CA LEU A 122 -0.48 -3.88 2.47
C LEU A 122 -1.75 -4.25 1.69
N ALA A 123 -2.87 -3.56 1.92
CA ALA A 123 -4.11 -3.76 1.16
C ALA A 123 -3.93 -3.47 -0.33
N THR A 124 -3.24 -2.38 -0.68
CA THR A 124 -2.87 -2.05 -2.05
C THR A 124 -1.99 -3.14 -2.67
N ALA A 125 -1.05 -3.70 -1.89
CA ALA A 125 -0.20 -4.79 -2.37
C ALA A 125 -1.03 -6.03 -2.73
N TYR A 126 -1.97 -6.43 -1.86
CA TYR A 126 -2.89 -7.54 -2.12
C TYR A 126 -3.77 -7.29 -3.35
N ARG A 127 -4.34 -6.09 -3.48
CA ARG A 127 -5.19 -5.73 -4.63
C ARG A 127 -4.45 -5.86 -5.97
N HIS A 128 -3.15 -5.58 -6.00
CA HIS A 128 -2.31 -5.67 -7.19
C HIS A 128 -1.46 -6.94 -7.26
N ARG A 129 -1.68 -7.89 -6.35
CA ARG A 129 -0.84 -9.09 -6.24
C ARG A 129 -1.07 -10.01 -7.43
N PRO A 130 -0.03 -10.28 -8.25
CA PRO A 130 -0.17 -11.13 -9.44
C PRO A 130 -0.14 -12.63 -9.13
N THR A 131 0.20 -13.02 -7.89
CA THR A 131 0.28 -14.42 -7.46
C THR A 131 -0.86 -14.78 -6.50
N GLY A 132 -1.13 -16.07 -6.33
CA GLY A 132 -2.25 -16.56 -5.54
C GLY A 132 -3.59 -16.45 -6.27
N ASP A 133 -4.67 -16.76 -5.55
CA ASP A 133 -6.02 -16.61 -6.10
C ASP A 133 -6.43 -15.12 -6.13
N PRO A 134 -6.80 -14.57 -7.29
CA PRO A 134 -7.16 -13.15 -7.41
C PRO A 134 -8.37 -12.75 -6.55
N ALA A 135 -9.34 -13.65 -6.35
CA ALA A 135 -10.54 -13.34 -5.57
C ALA A 135 -10.19 -13.27 -4.07
N ASP A 136 -9.42 -14.23 -3.58
CA ASP A 136 -8.95 -14.23 -2.19
C ASP A 136 -8.04 -13.03 -1.88
N ASN A 137 -7.17 -12.65 -2.82
CA ASN A 137 -6.34 -11.45 -2.71
C ASN A 137 -7.20 -10.19 -2.52
N LEU A 138 -8.28 -10.05 -3.28
CA LEU A 138 -9.20 -8.91 -3.19
C LEU A 138 -9.97 -8.89 -1.86
N GLU A 139 -10.43 -10.05 -1.35
CA GLU A 139 -11.07 -10.11 -0.02
C GLU A 139 -10.10 -9.70 1.09
N GLN A 140 -8.83 -10.11 0.98
CA GLN A 140 -7.81 -9.71 1.94
C GLN A 140 -7.52 -8.21 1.87
N ALA A 141 -7.47 -7.62 0.66
CA ALA A 141 -7.35 -6.17 0.50
C ALA A 141 -8.53 -5.42 1.15
N ILE A 142 -9.76 -5.85 0.89
CA ILE A 142 -10.98 -5.28 1.48
C ILE A 142 -10.90 -5.32 3.02
N LYS A 143 -10.56 -6.48 3.59
CA LYS A 143 -10.43 -6.65 5.04
C LYS A 143 -9.40 -5.70 5.64
N LEU A 144 -8.24 -5.53 4.99
CA LEU A 144 -7.18 -4.66 5.46
C LEU A 144 -7.56 -3.17 5.38
N TYR A 145 -8.19 -2.72 4.29
CA TYR A 145 -8.70 -1.35 4.22
C TYR A 145 -9.78 -1.07 5.27
N GLN A 146 -10.67 -2.02 5.54
CA GLN A 146 -11.66 -1.90 6.61
C GLN A 146 -11.00 -1.78 7.99
N GLN A 147 -9.93 -2.54 8.26
CA GLN A 147 -9.16 -2.40 9.50
C GLN A 147 -8.48 -1.03 9.60
N ALA A 148 -7.91 -0.52 8.50
CA ALA A 148 -7.32 0.81 8.48
C ALA A 148 -8.36 1.92 8.75
N LEU A 149 -9.61 1.78 8.25
CA LEU A 149 -10.71 2.72 8.53
C LEU A 149 -11.19 2.72 9.98
N ALA A 150 -10.94 1.64 10.72
CA ALA A 150 -11.27 1.60 12.14
C ALA A 150 -10.42 2.59 12.96
N VAL A 151 -9.29 3.07 12.41
CA VAL A 151 -8.48 4.13 13.01
C VAL A 151 -9.02 5.51 12.58
N PRO A 152 -9.50 6.35 13.52
CA PRO A 152 -10.00 7.69 13.19
C PRO A 152 -8.85 8.62 12.82
N SER A 153 -8.61 8.77 11.51
CA SER A 153 -7.54 9.63 10.99
C SER A 153 -8.05 10.38 9.76
N PRO A 154 -8.36 11.69 9.88
CA PRO A 154 -8.83 12.49 8.75
C PRO A 154 -7.83 12.51 7.57
N THR A 155 -6.53 12.39 7.86
CA THR A 155 -5.47 12.43 6.85
C THR A 155 -5.39 11.16 6.02
N THR A 156 -5.70 9.99 6.60
CA THR A 156 -5.65 8.70 5.87
C THR A 156 -7.02 8.25 5.37
N ARG A 157 -8.11 8.77 5.95
CA ARG A 157 -9.49 8.32 5.66
C ARG A 157 -9.85 8.36 4.18
N SER A 158 -9.56 9.46 3.48
CA SER A 158 -9.89 9.59 2.06
C SER A 158 -9.17 8.54 1.22
N VAL A 159 -7.85 8.41 1.41
CA VAL A 159 -7.00 7.43 0.72
C VAL A 159 -7.49 5.99 0.98
N THR A 160 -7.80 5.66 2.23
CA THR A 160 -8.32 4.33 2.56
C THR A 160 -9.67 4.06 1.90
N LEU A 161 -10.60 5.01 1.93
CA LEU A 161 -11.91 4.87 1.28
C LEU A 161 -11.76 4.71 -0.24
N THR A 162 -10.86 5.45 -0.88
CA THR A 162 -10.56 5.30 -2.31
C THR A 162 -10.03 3.90 -2.64
N GLY A 163 -9.10 3.38 -1.83
CA GLY A 163 -8.57 2.03 -1.99
C GLY A 163 -9.62 0.94 -1.79
N LEU A 164 -10.45 1.07 -0.74
CA LEU A 164 -11.56 0.16 -0.47
C LEU A 164 -12.59 0.15 -1.59
N ALA A 165 -12.97 1.32 -2.10
CA ALA A 165 -13.89 1.45 -3.22
C ALA A 165 -13.34 0.77 -4.48
N ALA A 166 -12.06 0.95 -4.78
CA ALA A 166 -11.40 0.27 -5.89
C ALA A 166 -11.39 -1.24 -5.71
N ALA A 167 -11.12 -1.72 -4.49
CA ALA A 167 -11.17 -3.15 -4.18
C ALA A 167 -12.59 -3.73 -4.33
N TYR A 168 -13.64 -3.00 -3.95
CA TYR A 168 -15.02 -3.41 -4.21
C TYR A 168 -15.36 -3.45 -5.69
N ARG A 169 -14.90 -2.47 -6.48
CA ARG A 169 -15.13 -2.45 -7.93
C ARG A 169 -14.45 -3.65 -8.61
N ASP A 170 -13.24 -3.99 -8.18
CA ASP A 170 -12.44 -5.07 -8.76
C ASP A 170 -12.86 -6.46 -8.20
N ARG A 171 -13.72 -6.50 -7.16
CA ARG A 171 -14.12 -7.70 -6.40
C ARG A 171 -14.79 -8.77 -7.26
N ILE A 172 -14.27 -10.00 -7.17
CA ILE A 172 -14.75 -11.16 -7.95
C ILE A 172 -15.89 -11.89 -7.25
N TYR A 173 -15.84 -12.05 -5.92
CA TYR A 173 -16.90 -12.74 -5.19
C TYR A 173 -18.15 -11.89 -5.01
N GLY A 174 -19.31 -12.56 -5.03
CA GLY A 174 -20.63 -11.93 -4.88
C GLY A 174 -21.22 -11.45 -6.21
N ASP A 175 -22.33 -10.71 -6.12
CA ASP A 175 -22.97 -10.12 -7.29
C ASP A 175 -22.17 -8.88 -7.77
N PRO A 176 -21.74 -8.82 -9.05
CA PRO A 176 -20.96 -7.69 -9.56
C PRO A 176 -21.66 -6.35 -9.45
N ALA A 177 -22.99 -6.30 -9.56
CA ALA A 177 -23.72 -5.04 -9.45
C ALA A 177 -23.83 -4.57 -8.00
N ASP A 178 -24.00 -5.47 -7.03
CA ASP A 178 -23.90 -5.14 -5.59
C ASP A 178 -22.50 -4.63 -5.23
N ASN A 179 -21.45 -5.26 -5.77
CA ASN A 179 -20.07 -4.85 -5.57
C ASN A 179 -19.81 -3.44 -6.11
N LEU A 180 -20.33 -3.14 -7.31
CA LEU A 180 -20.22 -1.81 -7.90
C LEU A 180 -21.03 -0.75 -7.15
N ASP A 181 -22.25 -1.06 -6.70
CA ASP A 181 -23.04 -0.17 -5.86
C ASP A 181 -22.30 0.18 -4.54
N ARG A 182 -21.62 -0.81 -3.94
CA ARG A 182 -20.75 -0.58 -2.76
C ARG A 182 -19.53 0.28 -3.09
N ALA A 183 -18.90 0.06 -4.24
CA ALA A 183 -17.77 0.88 -4.68
C ALA A 183 -18.18 2.35 -4.83
N ILE A 184 -19.31 2.63 -5.49
CA ILE A 184 -19.87 3.98 -5.67
C ILE A 184 -20.11 4.64 -4.31
N ALA A 185 -20.86 3.98 -3.43
CA ALA A 185 -21.15 4.53 -2.09
C ALA A 185 -19.88 4.78 -1.27
N THR A 186 -18.82 4.00 -1.48
CA THR A 186 -17.54 4.17 -0.80
C THR A 186 -16.71 5.32 -1.41
N TYR A 187 -16.74 5.48 -2.74
CA TYR A 187 -16.12 6.63 -3.42
C TYR A 187 -16.80 7.96 -3.03
N GLU A 188 -18.12 7.99 -2.88
CA GLU A 188 -18.85 9.16 -2.39
C GLU A 188 -18.41 9.55 -0.98
N GLN A 189 -18.22 8.55 -0.09
CA GLN A 189 -17.65 8.80 1.23
C GLN A 189 -16.21 9.32 1.17
N ALA A 190 -15.39 8.79 0.26
CA ALA A 190 -14.02 9.26 0.05
C ALA A 190 -14.01 10.73 -0.36
N LEU A 191 -14.90 11.11 -1.28
CA LEU A 191 -15.05 12.48 -1.77
C LEU A 191 -15.51 13.42 -0.65
N GLY A 192 -16.47 13.00 0.16
CA GLY A 192 -16.92 13.75 1.34
C GLY A 192 -15.86 13.93 2.43
N ALA A 193 -14.85 13.06 2.46
CA ALA A 193 -13.70 13.19 3.37
C ALA A 193 -12.60 14.14 2.85
N ILE A 194 -12.68 14.57 1.59
CA ILE A 194 -11.68 15.46 0.98
C ILE A 194 -12.17 16.90 1.06
N SER A 195 -11.37 17.76 1.71
CA SER A 195 -11.58 19.20 1.64
C SER A 195 -11.21 19.71 0.24
N HIS A 196 -12.21 19.93 -0.59
CA HIS A 196 -12.08 20.35 -2.00
C HIS A 196 -11.06 21.49 -2.23
N HIS A 197 -11.11 22.57 -1.45
CA HIS A 197 -10.21 23.72 -1.60
C HIS A 197 -8.75 23.47 -1.17
N ARG A 198 -8.50 22.38 -0.45
CA ARG A 198 -7.17 22.08 0.11
C ARG A 198 -6.45 20.97 -0.63
N LEU A 199 -7.19 20.10 -1.31
CA LEU A 199 -6.65 18.89 -1.95
C LEU A 199 -7.30 18.67 -3.34
N PRO A 200 -7.16 19.63 -4.29
CA PRO A 200 -7.83 19.57 -5.59
C PRO A 200 -7.42 18.33 -6.41
N THR A 201 -6.16 17.92 -6.36
CA THR A 201 -5.66 16.72 -7.07
C THR A 201 -6.29 15.44 -6.54
N ALA A 202 -6.36 15.28 -5.21
CA ALA A 202 -6.97 14.09 -4.61
C ALA A 202 -8.47 14.04 -4.92
N TRP A 203 -9.14 15.19 -4.86
CA TRP A 203 -10.55 15.30 -5.21
C TRP A 203 -10.79 14.89 -6.67
N ALA A 204 -10.02 15.42 -7.63
CA ALA A 204 -10.12 15.08 -9.04
C ALA A 204 -9.91 13.58 -9.32
N MET A 205 -8.94 12.96 -8.64
CA MET A 205 -8.68 11.53 -8.76
C MET A 205 -9.86 10.68 -8.27
N VAL A 206 -10.43 10.99 -7.09
CA VAL A 206 -11.60 10.26 -6.56
C VAL A 206 -12.82 10.48 -7.45
N SER A 207 -13.05 11.72 -7.90
CA SER A 207 -14.11 12.08 -8.84
C SER A 207 -14.02 11.28 -10.14
N HIS A 208 -12.81 11.13 -10.69
CA HIS A 208 -12.58 10.32 -11.88
C HIS A 208 -12.97 8.85 -11.65
N HIS A 209 -12.55 8.25 -10.52
CA HIS A 209 -12.91 6.87 -10.22
C HIS A 209 -14.41 6.67 -9.97
N LEU A 210 -15.06 7.62 -9.29
CA LEU A 210 -16.50 7.62 -9.08
C LEU A 210 -17.27 7.70 -10.39
N ALA A 211 -16.84 8.59 -11.29
CA ALA A 211 -17.44 8.73 -12.61
C ALA A 211 -17.30 7.45 -13.46
N ALA A 212 -16.13 6.81 -13.42
CA ALA A 212 -15.92 5.51 -14.06
C ALA A 212 -16.87 4.44 -13.51
N ALA A 213 -16.99 4.35 -12.17
CA ALA A 213 -17.90 3.40 -11.53
C ALA A 213 -19.38 3.64 -11.90
N TYR A 214 -19.80 4.90 -12.00
CA TYR A 214 -21.13 5.26 -12.51
C TYR A 214 -21.34 4.87 -13.98
N GLY A 215 -20.32 5.01 -14.83
CA GLY A 215 -20.36 4.59 -16.22
C GLY A 215 -20.53 3.08 -16.41
N ASP A 216 -19.91 2.30 -15.52
CA ASP A 216 -20.00 0.83 -15.50
C ASP A 216 -21.32 0.32 -14.88
N ARG A 217 -22.06 1.19 -14.19
CA ARG A 217 -23.26 0.82 -13.44
C ARG A 217 -24.43 0.48 -14.35
N GLN A 218 -24.80 -0.81 -14.36
CA GLN A 218 -25.92 -1.33 -15.15
C GLN A 218 -27.28 -1.13 -14.48
N ARG A 219 -27.32 -0.96 -13.16
CA ARG A 219 -28.56 -0.72 -12.38
C ARG A 219 -28.90 0.77 -12.33
N GLY A 220 -30.21 1.04 -12.23
CA GLY A 220 -30.74 2.40 -12.20
C GLY A 220 -30.85 3.03 -13.59
N ASP A 221 -31.10 4.33 -13.62
CA ASP A 221 -31.21 5.09 -14.86
C ASP A 221 -29.80 5.48 -15.34
N ARG A 222 -29.40 4.92 -16.50
CA ARG A 222 -28.11 5.19 -17.15
C ARG A 222 -27.89 6.68 -17.38
N GLN A 223 -28.94 7.44 -17.69
CA GLN A 223 -28.84 8.88 -17.92
C GLN A 223 -28.51 9.61 -16.62
N ARG A 224 -29.12 9.24 -15.49
CA ARG A 224 -28.79 9.82 -14.18
C ARG A 224 -27.39 9.46 -13.70
N ASN A 225 -26.92 8.23 -13.98
CA ASN A 225 -25.54 7.82 -13.66
C ASN A 225 -24.53 8.64 -14.47
N VAL A 226 -24.80 8.90 -15.76
CA VAL A 226 -23.97 9.74 -16.63
C VAL A 226 -24.04 11.21 -16.21
N GLU A 227 -25.21 11.74 -15.87
CA GLU A 227 -25.38 13.11 -15.35
C GLU A 227 -24.62 13.31 -14.02
N ALA A 228 -24.66 12.32 -13.11
CA ALA A 228 -23.88 12.34 -11.88
C ALA A 228 -22.37 12.32 -12.16
N ALA A 229 -21.90 11.50 -13.11
CA ALA A 229 -20.50 11.47 -13.55
C ALA A 229 -20.06 12.82 -14.15
N ILE A 230 -20.89 13.41 -15.03
CA ILE A 230 -20.63 14.72 -15.66
C ILE A 230 -20.62 15.83 -14.62
N GLN A 231 -21.58 15.86 -13.70
CA GLN A 231 -21.64 16.87 -12.64
C GLN A 231 -20.39 16.81 -11.75
N THR A 232 -19.94 15.61 -11.43
CA THR A 232 -18.71 15.38 -10.65
C THR A 232 -17.48 15.89 -11.41
N TYR A 233 -17.36 15.62 -12.72
CA TYR A 233 -16.28 16.16 -13.57
C TYR A 233 -16.34 17.68 -13.75
N GLN A 234 -17.52 18.27 -13.95
CA GLN A 234 -17.70 19.71 -14.15
C GLN A 234 -17.33 20.50 -12.90
N GLN A 235 -17.71 20.00 -11.72
CA GLN A 235 -17.27 20.57 -10.45
C GLN A 235 -15.73 20.52 -10.28
N THR A 236 -15.04 19.57 -10.93
CA THR A 236 -13.56 19.49 -10.95
C THR A 236 -12.93 20.63 -11.75
N TYR A 237 -13.52 20.96 -12.91
CA TYR A 237 -12.93 21.88 -13.89
C TYR A 237 -13.19 23.36 -13.57
N SER A 238 -14.37 23.69 -13.05
CA SER A 238 -14.76 25.09 -12.76
C SER A 238 -14.01 25.70 -11.58
N SER A 239 -13.49 24.87 -10.68
CA SER A 239 -12.86 25.27 -9.42
C SER A 239 -11.33 25.30 -9.46
N GLY A 240 -10.70 24.76 -10.51
CA GLY A 240 -9.29 24.96 -10.81
C GLY A 240 -8.96 26.29 -11.50
N HIS A 241 -9.99 27.08 -11.84
CA HIS A 241 -9.89 28.33 -12.61
C HIS A 241 -10.56 29.54 -11.93
N SER A 242 -10.88 29.45 -10.63
CA SER A 242 -11.42 30.56 -9.82
C SER A 242 -10.43 30.95 -8.72
#